data_AF-A0A4U0YQM8-F1
#
_entry.id   AF-A0A4U0YQM8-F1
#
_cell.length_a   1.000
_cell.length_b   1.000
_cell.length_c   1.000
_cell.angle_alpha   90.00
_cell.angle_beta   90.00
_cell.angle_gamma   90.00
#
_symmetry.space_group_name_H-M   'P 1'
#
loop_
_entity.id
_entity.type
_entity.pdbx_description
1 polymer ?
#
loop_
_entity_poly.entity_id
_entity_poly.type
_entity_poly.pdbx_seq_one_letter_code
_entity_poly.pdbx_strand_id
1 'polypeptide(L)'
;FLVPKFLPDAEGNPGKRNSLSVVSLEHKMGLHGSPTAVMEYDGAVGWLVGAPHRGMAAMFTMMNNARLGVGVQGIGVAEAATQAA
;
A
#
# COMPACT_ATOMS: atom_id res chain seq x y z
N PHE A 1 0.12 -7.78 -9.44
CA PHE A 1 -1.31 -8.10 -9.61
C PHE A 1 -2.13 -7.07 -8.87
N LEU A 2 -3.33 -6.75 -9.35
CA LEU A 2 -4.34 -5.98 -8.62
C LEU A 2 -5.15 -6.96 -7.78
N VAL A 3 -5.08 -6.86 -6.45
CA VAL A 3 -5.73 -7.78 -5.52
C VAL A 3 -6.57 -6.96 -4.54
N PRO A 4 -7.87 -6.76 -4.82
CA PRO A 4 -8.70 -5.90 -3.99
C PRO A 4 -9.18 -6.65 -2.74
N LYS A 5 -9.47 -5.89 -1.68
CA LYS A 5 -10.06 -6.40 -0.42
C LYS A 5 -11.47 -6.98 -0.64
N PHE A 6 -12.25 -6.38 -1.53
CA PHE A 6 -13.57 -6.83 -1.93
C PHE A 6 -13.57 -6.96 -3.46
N LEU A 7 -14.12 -8.05 -3.96
CA LEU A 7 -14.27 -8.27 -5.40
C LEU A 7 -15.36 -7.31 -5.90
N PRO A 8 -15.08 -6.49 -6.93
CA PRO A 8 -16.08 -5.61 -7.50
C PRO A 8 -17.21 -6.44 -8.13
N ASP A 9 -18.44 -5.96 -8.01
CA ASP A 9 -19.55 -6.47 -8.80
C ASP A 9 -19.54 -5.90 -10.24
N ALA A 10 -20.58 -6.21 -11.03
CA ALA A 10 -20.68 -5.77 -12.41
C ALA A 10 -20.78 -4.24 -12.58
N GLU A 11 -21.20 -3.53 -11.53
CA GLU A 11 -21.35 -2.06 -11.50
C GLU A 11 -20.11 -1.39 -10.88
N GLY A 12 -19.14 -2.18 -10.41
CA GLY A 12 -17.92 -1.71 -9.76
C GLY A 12 -18.06 -1.45 -8.26
N ASN A 13 -19.20 -1.79 -7.64
CA ASN A 13 -19.40 -1.64 -6.21
C ASN A 13 -18.66 -2.75 -5.43
N PRO A 14 -18.31 -2.54 -4.14
CA PRO A 14 -17.68 -3.56 -3.32
C PRO A 14 -18.62 -4.76 -3.09
N GLY A 15 -18.29 -5.91 -3.70
CA GLY A 15 -19.00 -7.17 -3.53
C GLY A 15 -18.41 -8.05 -2.45
N LYS A 16 -18.27 -9.35 -2.75
CA LYS A 16 -17.79 -10.36 -1.80
C LYS A 16 -16.35 -10.04 -1.33
N ARG A 17 -16.08 -10.24 -0.04
CA ARG A 17 -14.72 -10.14 0.51
C ARG A 17 -13.79 -11.14 -0.17
N ASN A 18 -12.63 -10.67 -0.60
CA ASN A 18 -11.58 -11.49 -1.21
C ASN A 18 -10.80 -12.25 -0.12
N SER A 19 -10.07 -13.29 -0.53
CA SER A 19 -9.33 -14.16 0.39
C SER A 19 -7.95 -13.59 0.73
N LEU A 20 -7.95 -12.47 1.46
CA LEU A 20 -6.75 -11.84 2.00
C LEU A 20 -7.01 -11.26 3.38
N SER A 21 -6.01 -11.30 4.26
CA SER A 21 -6.14 -10.90 5.66
C SER A 21 -4.89 -10.17 6.17
N VAL A 22 -5.07 -9.42 7.25
CA VAL A 22 -3.96 -8.90 8.06
C VAL A 22 -3.67 -9.94 9.13
N VAL A 23 -2.46 -10.48 9.14
CA VAL A 23 -2.03 -11.50 10.11
C VAL A 23 -1.55 -10.84 11.40
N SER A 24 -0.76 -9.78 11.28
CA SER A 24 -0.21 -9.05 12.41
C SER A 24 0.13 -7.60 12.02
N LEU A 25 0.36 -6.78 13.04
CA LEU A 25 0.85 -5.42 12.90
C LEU A 25 2.22 -5.28 13.57
N GLU A 26 3.11 -4.52 12.94
CA GLU A 26 4.47 -4.32 13.43
C GLU A 26 4.51 -3.34 14.60
N HIS A 27 5.31 -3.70 15.62
CA HIS A 27 5.67 -2.79 16.70
C HIS A 27 6.88 -1.95 16.29
N LYS A 28 6.61 -0.76 15.75
CA LYS A 28 7.61 0.14 15.18
C LYS A 28 8.22 1.08 16.21
N MET A 29 9.35 1.71 15.87
CA MET A 29 9.94 2.82 16.64
C MET A 29 9.06 4.09 16.63
N GLY A 30 8.32 4.31 15.55
CA GLY A 30 7.46 5.49 15.36
C GLY A 30 6.44 5.27 14.25
N LEU A 31 5.80 6.36 13.80
CA LEU A 31 4.73 6.33 12.79
C LEU A 31 3.61 5.33 13.15
N HIS A 32 3.24 5.26 14.43
CA HIS A 32 2.30 4.26 14.96
C HIS A 32 0.89 4.37 14.36
N GLY A 33 0.48 5.58 13.94
CA GLY A 33 -0.79 5.79 13.25
C GLY A 33 -0.87 5.16 11.85
N SER A 34 0.26 4.70 11.30
CA SER A 34 0.31 3.95 10.05
C SER A 34 0.37 2.44 10.34
N PRO A 35 -0.67 1.65 10.01
CA PRO A 35 -0.68 0.22 10.24
C PRO A 35 0.24 -0.48 9.23
N THR A 36 1.43 -0.86 9.67
CA THR A 36 2.37 -1.67 8.88
C THR A 36 2.08 -3.12 9.22
N ALA A 37 1.69 -3.89 8.21
CA ALA A 37 1.03 -5.18 8.41
C ALA A 37 1.76 -6.32 7.71
N VAL A 38 1.77 -7.48 8.34
CA VAL A 38 1.97 -8.75 7.65
C VAL A 38 0.65 -9.13 6.97
N MET A 39 0.69 -9.31 5.66
CA MET A 39 -0.48 -9.61 4.83
C MET A 39 -0.41 -11.05 4.34
N GLU A 40 -1.51 -11.80 4.47
CA GLU A 40 -1.65 -13.14 3.91
C GLU A 40 -2.61 -13.12 2.71
N TYR A 41 -2.23 -13.85 1.67
CA TYR A 41 -2.97 -14.02 0.43
C TYR A 41 -3.07 -15.51 0.12
N ASP A 42 -4.18 -16.13 0.50
CA ASP A 42 -4.45 -17.55 0.26
C ASP A 42 -5.69 -17.71 -0.61
N GLY A 43 -5.51 -18.18 -1.85
CA GLY A 43 -6.60 -18.25 -2.82
C GLY A 43 -7.20 -16.89 -3.23
N ALA A 44 -6.48 -15.79 -2.98
CA ALA A 44 -6.93 -14.44 -3.34
C ALA A 44 -7.07 -14.30 -4.86
N VAL A 45 -8.19 -13.74 -5.31
CA VAL A 45 -8.37 -13.41 -6.73
C VAL A 45 -7.62 -12.13 -7.03
N GLY A 46 -6.79 -12.16 -8.09
CA GLY A 46 -6.05 -11.01 -8.56
C GLY A 46 -5.95 -10.95 -10.08
N TRP A 47 -5.90 -9.73 -10.61
CA TRP A 47 -5.75 -9.49 -12.05
C TRP A 47 -4.32 -9.06 -12.38
N LEU A 48 -3.82 -9.51 -13.52
CA LEU A 48 -2.52 -9.08 -14.00
C LEU A 48 -2.56 -7.58 -14.32
N VAL A 49 -1.56 -6.85 -13.83
CA VAL A 49 -1.39 -5.42 -14.15
C VAL A 49 -0.27 -5.31 -15.17
N GLY A 50 -0.57 -4.79 -16.35
CA GLY A 50 0.36 -4.72 -17.47
C GLY A 50 0.62 -6.08 -18.11
N ALA A 51 1.82 -6.27 -18.66
CA ALA A 51 2.19 -7.49 -19.39
C ALA A 51 2.74 -8.59 -18.46
N PRO A 52 2.55 -9.88 -18.84
CA PRO A 52 3.12 -11.01 -18.10
C PRO A 52 4.63 -10.86 -17.91
N HIS A 53 5.13 -11.23 -16.72
CA HIS A 53 6.56 -11.17 -16.36
C HIS A 53 7.19 -9.76 -16.36
N ARG A 54 6.39 -8.68 -16.41
CA ARG A 54 6.87 -7.29 -16.37
C ARG A 54 6.56 -6.55 -15.05
N GLY A 55 6.35 -7.30 -13.97
CA GLY A 55 5.92 -6.76 -12.68
C GLY A 55 6.87 -5.71 -12.08
N MET A 56 8.18 -5.97 -12.06
CA MET A 56 9.15 -5.01 -11.50
C MET A 56 9.14 -3.68 -12.26
N ALA A 57 9.11 -3.72 -13.60
CA ALA A 57 9.07 -2.52 -14.43
C ALA A 57 7.81 -1.68 -14.14
N ALA A 58 6.66 -2.33 -13.96
CA ALA A 58 5.42 -1.66 -13.57
C ALA A 58 5.50 -1.05 -12.15
N MET A 59 6.21 -1.67 -11.20
CA MET A 59 6.39 -1.11 -9.86
C MET A 59 7.31 0.11 -9.86
N PHE A 60 8.34 0.13 -10.71
CA PHE A 60 9.27 1.26 -10.77
C PHE A 60 8.61 2.59 -11.15
N THR A 61 7.55 2.57 -11.97
CA THR A 61 6.82 3.80 -12.32
C THR A 61 6.15 4.43 -11.10
N MET A 62 5.70 3.61 -10.14
CA MET A 62 5.07 4.09 -8.90
C MET A 62 6.08 4.54 -7.84
N MET A 63 7.29 3.97 -7.85
CA MET A 63 8.32 4.26 -6.84
C MET A 63 8.82 5.70 -6.87
N ASN A 64 8.79 6.38 -8.01
CA ASN A 64 9.17 7.80 -8.06
C ASN A 64 8.27 8.67 -7.18
N ASN A 65 6.95 8.44 -7.23
CA ASN A 65 6.01 9.17 -6.38
C ASN A 65 6.21 8.83 -4.90
N ALA A 66 6.42 7.55 -4.57
CA ALA A 66 6.69 7.14 -3.18
C ALA A 66 7.95 7.79 -2.61
N ARG A 67 9.05 7.86 -3.38
CA ARG A 67 10.30 8.51 -2.96
C ARG A 67 10.10 10.00 -2.67
N LEU A 68 9.43 10.71 -3.57
CA LEU A 68 9.13 12.13 -3.38
C LEU A 68 8.24 12.35 -2.16
N GLY A 69 7.20 11.53 -1.98
CA GLY A 69 6.31 11.61 -0.82
C GLY A 69 7.03 11.43 0.52
N VAL A 70 7.94 10.44 0.62
CA VAL A 70 8.74 10.24 1.84
C VAL A 70 9.69 11.42 2.09
N GLY A 71 10.31 11.97 1.03
CA GLY A 71 11.13 13.18 1.17
C GLY A 71 10.35 14.37 1.72
N VAL A 72 9.15 14.60 1.21
CA VAL A 72 8.26 15.68 1.69
C VAL A 72 7.81 15.44 3.14
N GLN A 73 7.52 14.20 3.54
CA GLN A 73 7.22 13.88 4.94
C GLN A 73 8.37 14.28 5.87
N GLY A 74 9.61 14.02 5.48
CA GLY A 74 10.79 14.43 6.24
C GLY A 74 10.88 15.95 6.42
N ILE A 75 10.65 16.71 5.35
CA ILE A 75 10.62 18.19 5.40
C ILE A 75 9.50 18.67 6.32
N GLY A 76 8.30 18.11 6.20
CA GLY A 76 7.15 18.52 7.03
C GLY A 76 7.39 18.30 8.53
N VAL A 77 8.02 17.17 8.90
CA VAL A 77 8.38 16.91 10.30
C VAL A 77 9.47 17.89 10.79
N ALA A 78 10.49 18.17 9.97
CA ALA A 78 11.54 19.12 10.32
C ALA A 78 11.00 20.54 10.53
N GLU A 79 10.14 21.02 9.62
CA GLU A 79 9.52 22.34 9.71
C GLU A 79 8.67 22.49 10.98
N ALA A 80 7.81 21.51 11.26
CA ALA A 80 6.98 21.53 12.45
C ALA A 80 7.81 21.56 13.74
N ALA A 81 8.94 20.83 13.77
CA ALA A 81 9.85 20.85 14.91
C ALA A 81 10.57 22.21 15.04
N THR A 82 10.99 22.82 13.93
CA THR A 82 11.65 24.15 13.95
C THR A 82 10.71 25.25 14.44
N GLN A 83 9.44 25.25 14.04
CA GLN A 83 8.46 26.23 14.51
C GLN A 83 8.13 26.10 16.01
N ALA A 84 8.30 24.91 16.57
CA ALA A 84 8.00 24.62 17.97
C ALA A 84 9.21 24.78 18.92
N ALA A 85 10.40 25.05 18.38
CA ALA A 85 11.64 25.24 19.13
C ALA A 85 11.80 26.68 19.62
#